data_AF-A0A6V7XFN3-F1
#
_entry.id   AF-A0A6V7XFN3-F1
#
_cell.length_a   1.000
_cell.length_b   1.000
_cell.length_c   1.000
_cell.angle_alpha   90.00
_cell.angle_beta   90.00
_cell.angle_gamma   90.00
#
_symmetry.space_group_name_H-M   'P 1'
#
loop_
_entity.id
_entity.type
_entity.pdbx_description
1 polymer ?
#
loop_
_entity_poly.entity_id
_entity_poly.type
_entity_poly.pdbx_seq_one_letter_code
_entity_poly.pdbx_strand_id
1 'polypeptide(L)'
;MFQKHQNNLYLLLFLLLFSFLFILINLFFNSNIISENNSDLNIENKERIFGLKNKKEIESLKEESQIKKNIKKRRAISNTNFGVKYYYVSRNKNGNNKNNYYYYFNNEAKKKQKFKKYSLLSIITAKNTNKCPNKLDAVTEGYNKRLYLFSGEIVYEVFRDIYGLQQRQAYLIRELFPNGPRQVTAVLSNQKNGITLLIAWRSVYRYRWNKKNKRFYMAKNSPRELPFNITFVPRIGFQWNRGHLILANKNRFAIYDPYWNLAPFVSKEAVNYFPNLALEKLVGVLKYNKDSMLWMTKEGKILLYDLHKHKIGIEMPINLSKFIACLLSPNSTIGNFGL
;
A
#
# COMPACT_ATOMS: atom_id res chain seq x y z
N MET A 1 4.57 -30.16 47.29
CA MET A 1 3.24 -29.73 46.77
C MET A 1 3.16 -28.23 46.44
N PHE A 2 4.01 -27.36 47.00
CA PHE A 2 3.98 -25.90 46.80
C PHE A 2 4.47 -25.37 45.43
N GLN A 3 5.29 -26.13 44.70
CA GLN A 3 5.89 -25.67 43.44
C GLN A 3 4.94 -25.68 42.24
N LYS A 4 3.86 -26.48 42.31
CA LYS A 4 2.87 -26.59 41.23
C LYS A 4 1.89 -25.42 41.20
N HIS A 5 1.70 -24.73 42.34
CA HIS A 5 0.80 -23.58 42.42
C HIS A 5 1.43 -22.28 41.91
N GLN A 6 2.75 -22.10 42.00
CA GLN A 6 3.41 -20.90 41.48
C GLN A 6 3.39 -20.83 39.95
N ASN A 7 3.56 -21.95 39.25
CA ASN A 7 3.57 -21.96 37.78
C ASN A 7 2.21 -21.60 37.17
N ASN A 8 1.10 -21.95 37.83
CA ASN A 8 -0.24 -21.58 37.37
C ASN A 8 -0.51 -20.07 37.54
N LEU A 9 0.06 -19.44 38.58
CA LEU A 9 -0.11 -18.00 38.80
C LEU A 9 0.64 -17.18 37.73
N TYR A 10 1.85 -17.58 37.37
CA TYR A 10 2.61 -16.94 36.28
C TYR A 10 1.94 -17.10 34.92
N LEU A 11 1.36 -18.27 34.64
CA LEU A 11 0.63 -18.49 33.39
C LEU A 11 -0.64 -17.63 33.31
N LEU A 12 -1.36 -17.47 34.42
CA LEU A 12 -2.53 -16.59 34.48
C LEU A 12 -2.15 -15.12 34.31
N LEU A 13 -1.07 -14.68 34.96
CA LEU A 13 -0.56 -13.31 34.82
C LEU A 13 -0.10 -13.01 33.39
N PHE A 14 0.55 -13.99 32.74
CA PHE A 14 0.99 -13.88 31.35
C PHE A 14 -0.20 -13.78 30.39
N LEU A 15 -1.25 -14.58 30.59
CA LEU A 15 -2.47 -14.52 29.78
C LEU A 15 -3.25 -13.20 29.96
N LEU A 16 -3.27 -12.66 31.19
CA LEU A 16 -3.89 -11.36 31.47
C LEU A 16 -3.10 -10.19 30.85
N LEU A 17 -1.76 -10.25 30.88
CA LEU A 17 -0.93 -9.25 30.21
C LEU A 17 -1.08 -9.31 28.68
N PHE A 18 -1.23 -10.51 28.12
CA PHE A 18 -1.42 -10.69 26.67
C PHE A 18 -2.79 -10.17 26.19
N SER A 19 -3.85 -10.36 26.98
CA SER A 19 -5.19 -9.87 26.64
C SER A 19 -5.26 -8.34 26.70
N PHE A 20 -4.64 -7.71 27.70
CA PHE A 20 -4.54 -6.25 27.80
C PHE A 20 -3.73 -5.64 26.65
N LEU A 21 -2.61 -6.27 26.27
CA LEU A 21 -1.81 -5.83 25.13
C LEU A 21 -2.61 -5.90 23.82
N PHE A 22 -3.42 -6.94 23.64
CA PHE A 22 -4.28 -7.11 22.46
C PHE A 22 -5.41 -6.06 22.39
N ILE A 23 -5.99 -5.69 23.54
CA ILE A 23 -7.00 -4.62 23.62
C ILE A 23 -6.39 -3.25 23.30
N LEU A 24 -5.21 -2.95 23.84
CA LEU A 24 -4.49 -1.70 23.56
C LEU A 24 -4.11 -1.57 22.08
N ILE A 25 -3.66 -2.66 21.45
CA ILE A 25 -3.37 -2.69 20.00
C ILE A 25 -4.66 -2.40 19.20
N ASN A 26 -5.78 -3.01 19.53
CA ASN A 26 -7.05 -2.75 18.82
C ASN A 26 -7.57 -1.33 19.03
N LEU A 27 -7.43 -0.75 20.23
CA LEU A 27 -7.78 0.65 20.49
C LEU A 27 -6.89 1.63 19.72
N PHE A 28 -5.60 1.32 19.56
CA PHE A 28 -4.68 2.14 18.78
C PHE A 28 -4.95 2.09 17.27
N PHE A 29 -5.52 0.98 16.77
CA PHE A 29 -5.91 0.86 15.36
C PHE A 29 -7.32 1.40 15.05
N ASN A 30 -8.23 1.46 16.02
CA ASN A 30 -9.61 1.94 15.80
C ASN A 30 -9.83 3.45 16.06
N SER A 31 -8.90 4.17 16.68
CA SER A 31 -9.08 5.57 17.09
C SER A 31 -8.80 6.64 16.01
N ASN A 32 -8.82 6.28 14.72
CA ASN A 32 -8.70 7.26 13.62
C ASN A 32 -9.95 7.30 12.72
N ILE A 33 -11.13 7.33 13.34
CA ILE A 33 -12.36 7.75 12.69
C ILE A 33 -13.02 8.73 13.66
N ILE A 34 -13.35 9.93 13.16
CA ILE A 34 -13.85 11.13 13.86
C ILE A 34 -12.75 12.14 14.22
N SER A 35 -12.36 12.95 13.23
CA SER A 35 -12.38 14.42 13.41
C SER A 35 -12.31 15.12 12.05
N GLU A 36 -13.14 16.15 11.91
CA GLU A 36 -13.18 17.24 10.93
C GLU A 36 -14.36 17.27 9.95
N ASN A 37 -14.97 18.46 9.92
CA ASN A 37 -16.16 19.00 9.24
C ASN A 37 -17.33 19.19 10.22
N ASN A 38 -17.83 20.39 10.54
CA ASN A 38 -17.64 21.74 9.99
C ASN A 38 -17.99 22.79 11.06
N SER A 39 -17.36 23.96 10.97
CA SER A 39 -17.86 25.21 11.53
C SER A 39 -18.65 26.00 10.48
N ASP A 40 -19.74 26.59 10.97
CA ASP A 40 -20.46 27.80 10.53
C ASP A 40 -21.25 27.81 9.20
N LEU A 41 -22.59 27.89 9.33
CA LEU A 41 -23.39 29.04 8.89
C LEU A 41 -24.86 28.92 9.34
N ASN A 42 -25.33 29.98 10.01
CA ASN A 42 -26.71 30.28 10.42
C ASN A 42 -27.72 30.23 9.26
N ILE A 43 -29.00 29.92 9.58
CA ILE A 43 -30.17 30.82 9.42
C ILE A 43 -31.47 30.04 9.70
N GLU A 44 -32.31 30.66 10.52
CA GLU A 44 -33.68 30.30 10.93
C GLU A 44 -34.69 30.13 9.78
N ASN A 45 -35.84 29.54 10.13
CA ASN A 45 -37.16 29.61 9.49
C ASN A 45 -37.44 28.74 8.26
N LYS A 46 -38.17 27.63 8.47
CA LYS A 46 -39.64 27.60 8.25
C LYS A 46 -40.21 26.21 8.52
N GLU A 47 -41.16 26.18 9.45
CA GLU A 47 -42.18 25.14 9.56
C GLU A 47 -43.07 25.09 8.30
N ARG A 48 -43.67 23.91 8.10
CA ARG A 48 -44.89 23.61 7.32
C ARG A 48 -44.78 23.86 5.80
N ILE A 49 -45.07 22.84 5.00
CA ILE A 49 -46.38 22.61 4.34
C ILE A 49 -46.32 21.23 3.63
N PHE A 50 -47.48 20.58 3.58
CA PHE A 50 -47.89 19.45 2.71
C PHE A 50 -47.98 18.05 3.35
N GLY A 51 -49.17 17.82 3.92
CA GLY A 51 -49.85 16.54 3.80
C GLY A 51 -50.63 16.40 2.48
N LEU A 52 -51.14 15.18 2.28
CA LEU A 52 -52.14 14.67 1.31
C LEU A 52 -51.61 13.92 0.07
N LYS A 53 -51.70 12.58 0.20
CA LYS A 53 -52.29 11.57 -0.70
C LYS A 53 -52.08 11.69 -2.22
N ASN A 54 -51.64 10.59 -2.86
CA ASN A 54 -52.48 9.92 -3.87
C ASN A 54 -52.05 8.47 -4.23
N LYS A 55 -52.87 7.54 -3.72
CA LYS A 55 -53.43 6.30 -4.31
C LYS A 55 -53.19 6.11 -5.83
N LYS A 56 -52.03 5.56 -6.24
CA LYS A 56 -51.79 4.98 -7.59
C LYS A 56 -50.73 3.86 -7.65
N GLU A 57 -50.39 3.25 -6.52
CA GLU A 57 -49.26 2.31 -6.39
C GLU A 57 -49.67 0.83 -6.15
N ILE A 58 -50.87 0.40 -6.59
CA ILE A 58 -51.36 -0.96 -6.31
C ILE A 58 -51.65 -1.81 -7.56
N GLU A 59 -51.50 -1.29 -8.79
CA GLU A 59 -51.82 -2.07 -10.01
C GLU A 59 -50.63 -2.50 -10.89
N SER A 60 -49.38 -2.18 -10.55
CA SER A 60 -48.22 -2.60 -11.36
C SER A 60 -47.48 -3.86 -10.86
N LEU A 61 -48.03 -4.58 -9.87
CA LEU A 61 -47.39 -5.76 -9.26
C LEU A 61 -47.93 -7.12 -9.74
N LYS A 62 -48.76 -7.16 -10.80
CA LYS A 62 -49.35 -8.41 -11.31
C LYS A 62 -48.81 -8.95 -12.64
N GLU A 63 -47.88 -8.26 -13.32
CA GLU A 63 -47.36 -8.71 -14.63
C GLU A 63 -45.98 -9.42 -14.61
N GLU A 64 -45.28 -9.53 -13.49
CA GLU A 64 -43.95 -10.17 -13.44
C GLU A 64 -43.95 -11.69 -13.15
N SER A 65 -45.10 -12.37 -13.16
CA SER A 65 -45.19 -13.78 -12.72
C SER A 65 -45.10 -14.85 -13.83
N GLN A 66 -45.00 -14.51 -15.12
CA GLN A 66 -45.18 -15.51 -16.21
C GLN A 66 -43.99 -15.83 -17.12
N ILE A 67 -42.75 -15.44 -16.83
CA ILE A 67 -41.58 -15.85 -17.66
C ILE A 67 -40.47 -16.51 -16.83
N LYS A 68 -40.64 -17.81 -16.53
CA LYS A 68 -39.55 -18.71 -16.13
C LYS A 68 -39.64 -20.02 -16.92
N LYS A 69 -38.93 -20.12 -18.06
CA LYS A 69 -38.68 -21.40 -18.77
C LYS A 69 -37.21 -21.83 -18.65
N ASN A 70 -37.03 -22.98 -17.98
CA ASN A 70 -36.03 -24.05 -18.11
C ASN A 70 -34.64 -23.73 -18.70
N ILE A 71 -33.62 -23.65 -17.83
CA ILE A 71 -32.21 -23.89 -18.16
C ILE A 71 -31.67 -24.99 -17.24
N LYS A 72 -31.28 -26.14 -17.81
CA LYS A 72 -30.69 -27.29 -17.11
C LYS A 72 -29.25 -26.96 -16.71
N LYS A 73 -29.03 -26.59 -15.45
CA LYS A 73 -27.72 -26.24 -14.87
C LYS A 73 -27.04 -27.49 -14.30
N ARG A 74 -25.86 -27.86 -14.79
CA ARG A 74 -24.95 -28.81 -14.11
C ARG A 74 -23.93 -28.02 -13.30
N ARG A 75 -23.79 -28.33 -12.01
CA ARG A 75 -22.84 -27.73 -11.07
C ARG A 75 -21.65 -28.68 -10.91
N ALA A 76 -20.44 -28.14 -10.99
CA ALA A 76 -19.24 -28.81 -10.49
C ALA A 76 -18.64 -27.94 -9.39
N ILE A 77 -18.30 -28.55 -8.27
CA ILE A 77 -17.74 -27.90 -7.08
C ILE A 77 -16.27 -28.33 -6.99
N SER A 78 -15.35 -27.38 -6.91
CA SER A 78 -13.96 -27.66 -6.53
C SER A 78 -13.61 -26.81 -5.30
N ASN A 79 -13.28 -27.47 -4.19
CA ASN A 79 -12.84 -26.80 -2.97
C ASN A 79 -11.38 -26.38 -3.11
N THR A 80 -11.09 -25.10 -2.89
CA THR A 80 -9.73 -24.60 -2.65
C THR A 80 -9.76 -23.70 -1.42
N ASN A 81 -8.69 -23.66 -0.64
CA ASN A 81 -8.55 -22.99 0.67
C ASN A 81 -8.74 -21.44 0.66
N PHE A 82 -9.35 -20.86 -0.37
CA PHE A 82 -9.63 -19.41 -0.51
C PHE A 82 -11.08 -19.11 -0.98
N GLY A 83 -12.03 -19.97 -0.63
CA GLY A 83 -13.47 -19.76 -0.89
C GLY A 83 -14.03 -20.56 -2.07
N VAL A 84 -15.34 -20.80 -2.05
CA VAL A 84 -16.06 -21.67 -3.00
C VAL A 84 -16.26 -20.96 -4.34
N LYS A 85 -15.75 -21.54 -5.43
CA LYS A 85 -16.03 -21.09 -6.81
C LYS A 85 -17.20 -21.88 -7.38
N TYR A 86 -18.25 -21.19 -7.83
CA TYR A 86 -19.32 -21.80 -8.62
C TYR A 86 -19.10 -21.51 -10.11
N TYR A 87 -18.94 -22.57 -10.91
CA TYR A 87 -18.88 -22.46 -12.37
C TYR A 87 -20.25 -22.76 -12.96
N TYR A 88 -20.74 -21.87 -13.83
CA TYR A 88 -21.89 -22.16 -14.68
C TYR A 88 -21.44 -22.13 -16.13
N VAL A 89 -21.51 -23.30 -16.79
CA VAL A 89 -21.35 -23.41 -18.23
C VAL A 89 -22.75 -23.39 -18.83
N SER A 90 -23.10 -22.30 -19.51
CA SER A 90 -24.30 -22.27 -20.35
C SER A 90 -23.88 -22.41 -21.81
N ARG A 91 -24.30 -23.50 -22.47
CA ARG A 91 -24.21 -23.61 -23.92
C ARG A 91 -25.38 -22.86 -24.54
N ASN A 92 -25.08 -21.93 -25.44
CA ASN A 92 -26.11 -21.33 -26.29
C ASN A 92 -26.28 -22.18 -27.55
N LYS A 93 -27.47 -22.22 -28.14
CA LYS A 93 -27.79 -23.04 -29.34
C LYS A 93 -27.02 -22.65 -30.62
N ASN A 94 -26.20 -21.60 -30.60
CA ASN A 94 -25.44 -21.12 -31.76
C ASN A 94 -23.91 -21.33 -31.64
N GLY A 95 -23.45 -22.38 -30.97
CA GLY A 95 -22.05 -22.86 -31.03
C GLY A 95 -20.96 -21.99 -30.38
N ASN A 96 -21.22 -20.72 -30.07
CA ASN A 96 -20.21 -19.83 -29.48
C ASN A 96 -20.19 -19.90 -27.95
N ASN A 97 -19.12 -20.46 -27.40
CA ASN A 97 -18.85 -20.52 -25.97
C ASN A 97 -18.59 -19.11 -25.40
N LYS A 98 -19.61 -18.50 -24.78
CA LYS A 98 -19.41 -17.34 -23.89
C LYS A 98 -19.24 -17.83 -22.46
N ASN A 99 -18.00 -17.81 -21.98
CA ASN A 99 -17.71 -18.01 -20.57
C ASN A 99 -18.03 -16.72 -19.82
N ASN A 100 -19.16 -16.71 -19.10
CA ASN A 100 -19.53 -15.61 -18.22
C ASN A 100 -19.16 -15.98 -16.79
N TYR A 101 -18.28 -15.18 -16.17
CA TYR A 101 -17.90 -15.33 -14.77
C TYR A 101 -18.78 -14.43 -13.90
N TYR A 102 -19.46 -15.01 -12.92
CA TYR A 102 -20.22 -14.26 -11.93
C TYR A 102 -19.77 -14.67 -10.54
N TYR A 103 -19.41 -13.68 -9.72
CA TYR A 103 -19.20 -13.85 -8.29
C TYR A 103 -20.47 -13.36 -7.60
N TYR A 104 -21.11 -14.23 -6.82
CA TYR A 104 -22.19 -13.86 -5.91
C TYR A 104 -21.73 -14.17 -4.49
N PHE A 105 -21.67 -13.13 -3.65
CA PHE A 105 -21.68 -13.30 -2.21
C PHE A 105 -22.97 -12.70 -1.67
N ASN A 106 -23.58 -13.44 -0.75
CA ASN A 106 -24.91 -13.20 -0.24
C ASN A 106 -25.01 -11.86 0.49
N ASN A 107 -26.19 -11.28 0.28
CA ASN A 107 -26.91 -10.28 1.06
C ASN A 107 -26.58 -8.79 0.82
N GLU A 108 -27.50 -8.23 0.02
CA GLU A 108 -28.09 -6.90 0.05
C GLU A 108 -27.63 -5.83 -0.96
N ALA A 109 -28.66 -5.22 -1.57
CA ALA A 109 -28.70 -4.14 -2.56
C ALA A 109 -28.14 -4.43 -3.98
N LYS A 110 -29.08 -4.80 -4.87
CA LYS A 110 -28.92 -4.82 -6.33
C LYS A 110 -28.59 -3.42 -6.88
N LYS A 111 -27.31 -3.08 -7.05
CA LYS A 111 -26.88 -2.06 -8.02
C LYS A 111 -26.21 -2.74 -9.21
N LYS A 112 -26.89 -2.73 -10.36
CA LYS A 112 -26.33 -3.13 -11.66
C LYS A 112 -25.25 -2.12 -12.07
N GLN A 113 -24.03 -2.28 -11.58
CA GLN A 113 -22.88 -1.56 -12.14
C GLN A 113 -22.44 -2.25 -13.43
N LYS A 114 -22.64 -1.57 -14.56
CA LYS A 114 -22.00 -1.91 -15.84
C LYS A 114 -20.50 -1.66 -15.70
N PHE A 115 -19.74 -2.69 -15.32
CA PHE A 115 -18.29 -2.63 -15.40
C PHE A 115 -17.86 -2.67 -16.86
N LYS A 116 -17.32 -1.55 -17.36
CA LYS A 116 -16.51 -1.54 -18.57
C LYS A 116 -15.43 -2.61 -18.41
N LYS A 117 -15.25 -3.39 -19.46
CA LYS A 117 -14.26 -4.47 -19.64
C LYS A 117 -12.85 -3.94 -19.40
N TYR A 118 -12.47 -3.73 -18.14
CA TYR A 118 -11.07 -3.72 -17.75
C TYR A 118 -10.63 -5.15 -17.95
N SER A 119 -9.87 -5.35 -19.03
CA SER A 119 -9.21 -6.58 -19.37
C SER A 119 -8.68 -7.25 -18.11
N LEU A 120 -8.90 -8.56 -18.04
CA LEU A 120 -8.29 -9.57 -17.17
C LEU A 120 -6.73 -9.57 -17.14
N LEU A 121 -6.10 -8.42 -17.43
CA LEU A 121 -4.66 -8.21 -17.61
C LEU A 121 -3.97 -7.53 -16.42
N SER A 122 -4.66 -7.24 -15.30
CA SER A 122 -4.00 -6.62 -14.13
C SER A 122 -3.68 -7.60 -12.99
N ILE A 123 -3.87 -8.90 -13.19
CA ILE A 123 -3.07 -9.91 -12.48
C ILE A 123 -1.88 -10.20 -13.41
N ILE A 124 -1.02 -9.20 -13.60
CA ILE A 124 0.38 -9.54 -13.85
C ILE A 124 0.88 -9.96 -12.49
N THR A 125 0.67 -11.24 -12.19
CA THR A 125 1.48 -12.03 -11.28
C THR A 125 2.91 -11.57 -11.48
N ALA A 126 3.56 -11.12 -10.41
CA ALA A 126 4.94 -10.63 -10.42
C ALA A 126 5.72 -11.32 -11.54
N LYS A 127 6.03 -10.58 -12.62
CA LYS A 127 6.71 -11.12 -13.78
C LYS A 127 7.86 -11.96 -13.24
N ASN A 128 7.89 -13.24 -13.62
CA ASN A 128 8.71 -14.31 -13.07
C ASN A 128 10.17 -13.86 -12.82
N THR A 129 10.41 -13.17 -11.71
CA THR A 129 11.75 -12.86 -11.27
C THR A 129 12.14 -14.10 -10.53
N ASN A 130 12.88 -14.99 -11.21
CA ASN A 130 13.34 -16.26 -10.65
C ASN A 130 14.18 -16.08 -9.36
N LYS A 131 14.42 -14.84 -8.91
CA LYS A 131 15.13 -14.48 -7.70
C LYS A 131 14.40 -13.38 -6.95
N CYS A 132 14.08 -13.63 -5.68
CA CYS A 132 13.58 -12.61 -4.78
C CYS A 132 14.70 -11.64 -4.40
N PRO A 133 14.39 -10.35 -4.19
CA PRO A 133 15.39 -9.37 -3.79
C PRO A 133 15.87 -9.69 -2.39
N ASN A 134 17.18 -9.76 -2.23
CA ASN A 134 17.82 -9.88 -0.91
C ASN A 134 18.08 -8.50 -0.28
N LYS A 135 18.02 -7.45 -1.09
CA LYS A 135 18.24 -6.06 -0.67
C LYS A 135 17.29 -5.11 -1.39
N LEU A 136 16.94 -4.04 -0.70
CA LEU A 136 16.16 -2.92 -1.23
C LEU A 136 17.09 -1.75 -1.53
N ASP A 137 16.73 -0.99 -2.56
CA ASP A 137 17.42 0.25 -2.94
C ASP A 137 16.72 1.48 -2.35
N ALA A 138 15.39 1.47 -2.35
CA ALA A 138 14.59 2.57 -1.83
C ALA A 138 13.18 2.10 -1.41
N VAL A 139 12.54 2.85 -0.50
CA VAL A 139 11.13 2.65 -0.19
C VAL A 139 10.41 3.97 0.02
N THR A 140 9.13 4.03 -0.38
CA THR A 140 8.25 5.15 -0.03
C THR A 140 6.80 4.71 0.06
N GLU A 141 6.03 5.32 0.95
CA GLU A 141 4.58 5.37 0.82
C GLU A 141 4.22 6.46 -0.19
N GLY A 142 3.47 6.14 -1.24
CA GLY A 142 2.97 7.14 -2.18
C GLY A 142 1.74 7.87 -1.67
N TYR A 143 1.34 8.93 -2.38
CA TYR A 143 0.16 9.73 -2.03
C TYR A 143 -1.15 8.92 -2.05
N ASN A 144 -1.17 7.81 -2.80
CA ASN A 144 -2.30 6.88 -2.85
C ASN A 144 -2.31 5.85 -1.70
N LYS A 145 -1.50 6.05 -0.64
CA LYS A 145 -1.41 5.18 0.54
C LYS A 145 -0.97 3.75 0.23
N ARG A 146 -0.23 3.60 -0.87
CA ARG A 146 0.40 2.35 -1.27
C ARG A 146 1.89 2.44 -1.00
N LEU A 147 2.46 1.32 -0.58
CA LEU A 147 3.88 1.20 -0.32
C LEU A 147 4.59 0.72 -1.58
N TYR A 148 5.67 1.39 -1.96
CA TYR A 148 6.49 1.04 -3.11
C TYR A 148 7.92 0.71 -2.65
N LEU A 149 8.34 -0.53 -2.86
CA LEU A 149 9.68 -1.01 -2.54
C LEU A 149 10.45 -1.23 -3.83
N PHE A 150 11.64 -0.64 -3.95
CA PHE A 150 12.45 -0.70 -5.17
C PHE A 150 13.64 -1.62 -4.95
N SER A 151 13.91 -2.47 -5.94
CA SER A 151 15.10 -3.33 -5.99
C SER A 151 15.51 -3.56 -7.45
N GLY A 152 16.67 -3.07 -7.82
CA GLY A 152 17.13 -3.04 -9.20
C GLY A 152 16.13 -2.32 -10.10
N GLU A 153 15.62 -3.05 -11.10
CA GLU A 153 14.68 -2.52 -12.09
C GLU A 153 13.20 -2.71 -11.72
N ILE A 154 12.93 -3.31 -10.56
CA ILE A 154 11.60 -3.74 -10.15
C ILE A 154 11.11 -2.87 -9.01
N VAL A 155 9.83 -2.53 -9.07
CA VAL A 155 9.09 -1.92 -7.98
C VAL A 155 7.98 -2.86 -7.53
N TYR A 156 8.00 -3.19 -6.24
CA TYR A 156 6.99 -3.97 -5.56
C TYR A 156 5.99 -3.01 -4.92
N GLU A 157 4.73 -3.11 -5.31
CA GLU A 157 3.63 -2.35 -4.74
C GLU A 157 2.89 -3.21 -3.71
N VAL A 158 2.76 -2.70 -2.48
CA VAL A 158 2.03 -3.34 -1.38
C VAL A 158 0.92 -2.42 -0.92
N PHE A 159 -0.32 -2.90 -0.89
CA PHE A 159 -1.49 -2.11 -0.52
C PHE A 159 -2.57 -2.97 0.14
N ARG A 160 -3.58 -2.31 0.71
CA ARG A 160 -4.80 -3.00 1.16
C ARG A 160 -5.94 -2.68 0.20
N ASP A 161 -6.75 -3.69 -0.12
CA ASP A 161 -7.98 -3.49 -0.89
C ASP A 161 -9.11 -2.93 -0.02
N ILE A 162 -10.29 -2.78 -0.61
CA ILE A 162 -11.48 -2.25 0.06
C ILE A 162 -11.98 -3.13 1.22
N TYR A 163 -11.55 -4.39 1.27
CA TYR A 163 -11.88 -5.35 2.33
C TYR A 163 -10.77 -5.43 3.38
N GLY A 164 -9.74 -4.58 3.29
CA GLY A 164 -8.61 -4.55 4.20
C GLY A 164 -7.57 -5.66 3.96
N LEU A 165 -7.74 -6.47 2.91
CA LEU A 165 -6.84 -7.56 2.57
C LEU A 165 -5.59 -7.03 1.90
N GLN A 166 -4.43 -7.55 2.29
CA GLN A 166 -3.15 -7.13 1.74
C GLN A 166 -2.93 -7.71 0.34
N GLN A 167 -2.80 -6.82 -0.62
CA GLN A 167 -2.50 -7.08 -2.03
C GLN A 167 -1.05 -6.70 -2.35
N ARG A 168 -0.46 -7.41 -3.32
CA ARG A 168 0.94 -7.26 -3.71
C ARG A 168 1.07 -7.40 -5.22
N GLN A 169 1.82 -6.49 -5.84
CA GLN A 169 2.06 -6.46 -7.28
C GLN A 169 3.53 -6.10 -7.52
N ALA A 170 4.08 -6.51 -8.66
CA ALA A 170 5.44 -6.15 -9.05
C ALA A 170 5.46 -5.70 -10.50
N TYR A 171 6.21 -4.63 -10.77
CA TYR A 171 6.30 -3.99 -12.07
C TYR A 171 7.75 -3.68 -12.38
N LEU A 172 8.09 -3.55 -13.67
CA LEU A 172 9.27 -2.79 -14.01
C LEU A 172 9.05 -1.33 -13.59
N ILE A 173 10.08 -0.65 -13.10
CA ILE A 173 9.98 0.76 -12.70
C ILE A 173 9.41 1.59 -13.85
N ARG A 174 9.82 1.33 -15.09
CA ARG A 174 9.35 2.06 -16.29
C ARG A 174 7.90 1.77 -16.68
N GLU A 175 7.32 0.66 -16.24
CA GLU A 175 5.90 0.33 -16.46
C GLU A 175 5.02 1.12 -15.50
N LEU A 176 5.41 1.19 -14.22
CA LEU A 176 4.66 1.92 -13.20
C LEU A 176 4.92 3.45 -13.24
N PHE A 177 6.15 3.83 -13.59
CA PHE A 177 6.64 5.20 -13.72
C PHE A 177 7.12 5.43 -15.16
N PRO A 178 6.20 5.77 -16.09
CA PRO A 178 6.55 6.00 -17.49
C PRO A 178 7.67 7.03 -17.66
N ASN A 179 8.57 6.78 -18.61
CA ASN A 179 9.78 7.57 -18.89
C ASN A 179 10.77 7.68 -17.71
N GLY A 180 10.59 6.86 -16.68
CA GLY A 180 11.43 6.87 -15.48
C GLY A 180 12.80 6.24 -15.67
N PRO A 181 13.65 6.33 -14.64
CA PRO A 181 14.94 5.68 -14.67
C PRO A 181 14.79 4.16 -14.66
N ARG A 182 15.85 3.44 -15.06
CA ARG A 182 15.85 1.96 -14.92
C ARG A 182 15.95 1.53 -13.47
N GLN A 183 16.66 2.29 -12.66
CA GLN A 183 16.92 1.99 -11.25
C GLN A 183 16.90 3.30 -10.46
N VAL A 184 16.73 3.21 -9.14
CA VAL A 184 16.69 4.37 -8.25
C VAL A 184 17.76 4.26 -7.18
N THR A 185 18.34 5.38 -6.80
CA THR A 185 19.22 5.48 -5.63
C THR A 185 18.47 5.98 -4.40
N ALA A 186 17.40 6.75 -4.59
CA ALA A 186 16.50 7.18 -3.53
C ALA A 186 15.10 7.44 -4.10
N VAL A 187 14.08 7.25 -3.27
CA VAL A 187 12.69 7.57 -3.60
C VAL A 187 12.04 8.23 -2.40
N LEU A 188 11.17 9.19 -2.64
CA LEU A 188 10.36 9.82 -1.61
C LEU A 188 9.07 10.36 -2.19
N SER A 189 8.02 10.38 -1.37
CA SER A 189 6.77 11.03 -1.72
C SER A 189 6.42 12.08 -0.68
N ASN A 190 5.94 13.22 -1.16
CA ASN A 190 5.38 14.25 -0.33
C ASN A 190 3.87 13.98 -0.18
N GLN A 191 3.47 13.60 1.02
CA GLN A 191 2.09 13.28 1.37
C GLN A 191 1.17 14.51 1.37
N LYS A 192 1.73 15.73 1.46
CA LYS A 192 0.95 16.98 1.45
C LYS A 192 0.55 17.39 0.03
N ASN A 193 1.49 17.38 -0.92
CA ASN A 193 1.25 17.87 -2.29
C ASN A 193 1.14 16.76 -3.35
N GLY A 194 1.33 15.50 -2.95
CA GLY A 194 1.15 14.33 -3.80
C GLY A 194 2.21 14.10 -4.87
N ILE A 195 3.37 14.75 -4.73
CA ILE A 195 4.52 14.54 -5.63
C ILE A 195 5.35 13.35 -5.13
N THR A 196 5.67 12.43 -6.04
CA THR A 196 6.62 11.34 -5.81
C THR A 196 7.88 11.62 -6.63
N LEU A 197 9.05 11.51 -6.01
CA LEU A 197 10.35 11.72 -6.61
C LEU A 197 11.07 10.38 -6.74
N LEU A 198 11.48 10.05 -7.95
CA LEU A 198 12.43 8.97 -8.21
C LEU A 198 13.78 9.63 -8.51
N ILE A 199 14.81 9.28 -7.75
CA ILE A 199 16.16 9.82 -7.93
C ILE A 199 17.04 8.70 -8.44
N ALA A 200 17.73 8.95 -9.54
CA ALA A 200 18.75 8.08 -10.08
C ALA A 200 20.06 8.86 -10.15
N TRP A 201 20.96 8.61 -9.21
CA TRP A 201 22.21 9.34 -9.08
C TRP A 201 21.98 10.83 -8.81
N ARG A 202 22.15 11.68 -9.83
CA ARG A 202 21.89 13.12 -9.79
C ARG A 202 20.61 13.53 -10.50
N SER A 203 19.94 12.62 -11.21
CA SER A 203 18.72 12.92 -11.97
C SER A 203 17.48 12.71 -11.11
N VAL A 204 16.64 13.74 -11.03
CA VAL A 204 15.38 13.77 -10.29
C VAL A 204 14.20 13.71 -11.23
N TYR A 205 13.42 12.64 -11.13
CA TYR A 205 12.20 12.42 -11.90
C TYR A 205 10.99 12.69 -11.00
N ARG A 206 10.16 13.66 -11.39
CA ARG A 206 8.98 14.06 -10.62
C ARG A 206 7.74 13.40 -11.18
N TYR A 207 6.94 12.82 -10.31
CA TYR A 207 5.69 12.15 -10.64
C TYR A 207 4.54 12.65 -9.80
N ARG A 208 3.33 12.53 -10.35
CA ARG A 208 2.07 12.71 -9.62
C ARG A 208 1.17 11.51 -9.88
N TRP A 209 0.38 11.16 -8.88
CA TRP A 209 -0.62 10.11 -9.00
C TRP A 209 -1.91 10.65 -9.64
N ASN A 210 -2.34 10.06 -10.74
CA ASN A 210 -3.65 10.35 -11.32
C ASN A 210 -4.71 9.43 -10.69
N LYS A 211 -5.58 10.01 -9.83
CA LYS A 211 -6.64 9.26 -9.13
C LYS A 211 -7.67 8.62 -10.07
N LYS A 212 -7.95 9.23 -11.22
CA LYS A 212 -8.94 8.77 -12.21
C LYS A 212 -8.42 7.56 -12.98
N ASN A 213 -7.18 7.65 -13.47
CA ASN A 213 -6.57 6.64 -14.32
C ASN A 213 -5.72 5.62 -13.54
N LYS A 214 -5.63 5.78 -12.21
CA LYS A 214 -4.86 4.91 -11.30
C LYS A 214 -3.43 4.66 -11.80
N ARG A 215 -2.76 5.73 -12.25
CA ARG A 215 -1.39 5.65 -12.79
C ARG A 215 -0.57 6.87 -12.43
N PHE A 216 0.75 6.70 -12.35
CA PHE A 216 1.67 7.83 -12.28
C PHE A 216 1.81 8.49 -13.66
N TYR A 217 2.04 9.79 -13.64
CA TYR A 217 2.48 10.55 -14.81
C TYR A 217 3.63 11.45 -14.41
N MET A 218 4.59 11.59 -15.31
CA MET A 218 5.74 12.44 -15.10
C MET A 218 5.32 13.92 -15.19
N ALA A 219 5.84 14.74 -14.28
CA ALA A 219 5.64 16.19 -14.34
C ALA A 219 6.46 16.80 -15.48
N LYS A 220 6.00 17.94 -16.00
CA LYS A 220 6.76 18.71 -16.99
C LYS A 220 8.16 19.07 -16.47
N ASN A 221 9.11 19.22 -17.38
CA ASN A 221 10.49 19.59 -17.09
C ASN A 221 11.16 18.61 -16.13
N SER A 222 10.94 17.31 -16.33
CA SER A 222 11.62 16.20 -15.65
C SER A 222 12.19 15.24 -16.70
N PRO A 223 13.35 14.61 -16.44
CA PRO A 223 14.17 14.76 -15.24
C PRO A 223 14.85 16.13 -15.13
N ARG A 224 15.24 16.50 -13.90
CA ARG A 224 16.16 17.62 -13.63
C ARG A 224 17.41 17.11 -12.94
N GLU A 225 18.53 17.77 -13.14
CA GLU A 225 19.71 17.48 -12.33
C GLU A 225 19.56 18.12 -10.94
N LEU A 226 20.01 17.40 -9.90
CA LEU A 226 20.11 17.94 -8.55
C LEU A 226 20.97 19.22 -8.55
N PRO A 227 20.64 20.19 -7.68
CA PRO A 227 21.47 21.37 -7.45
C PRO A 227 22.94 21.03 -7.21
N PHE A 228 23.85 21.91 -7.66
CA PHE A 228 25.29 21.72 -7.50
C PHE A 228 25.73 21.67 -6.03
N ASN A 229 25.03 22.37 -5.14
CA ASN A 229 25.32 22.37 -3.71
C ASN A 229 25.01 21.02 -3.02
N ILE A 230 24.19 20.16 -3.64
CA ILE A 230 24.08 18.75 -3.24
C ILE A 230 25.22 17.97 -3.91
N THR A 231 26.34 17.87 -3.19
CA THR A 231 27.58 17.23 -3.66
C THR A 231 27.62 15.71 -3.45
N PHE A 232 26.55 15.11 -2.95
CA PHE A 232 26.46 13.68 -2.69
C PHE A 232 25.31 13.05 -3.48
N VAL A 233 25.43 11.75 -3.77
CA VAL A 233 24.34 10.96 -4.38
C VAL A 233 23.37 10.54 -3.27
N PRO A 234 22.09 10.95 -3.29
CA PRO A 234 21.14 10.53 -2.29
C PRO A 234 20.93 9.02 -2.32
N ARG A 235 21.01 8.39 -1.15
CA ARG A 235 20.69 6.97 -0.95
C ARG A 235 19.39 6.77 -0.18
N ILE A 236 18.88 7.85 0.41
CA ILE A 236 17.62 7.87 1.16
C ILE A 236 16.89 9.15 0.80
N GLY A 237 15.59 9.01 0.61
CA GLY A 237 14.66 10.12 0.51
C GLY A 237 13.53 9.92 1.51
N PHE A 238 13.09 10.99 2.16
CA PHE A 238 11.88 10.95 2.99
C PHE A 238 11.31 12.33 3.20
N GLN A 239 10.05 12.37 3.64
CA GLN A 239 9.42 13.59 4.11
C GLN A 239 9.69 13.76 5.61
N TRP A 240 10.10 14.96 6.02
CA TRP A 240 10.21 15.37 7.42
C TRP A 240 9.42 16.66 7.65
N ASN A 241 9.00 16.87 8.89
CA ASN A 241 8.54 18.12 9.51
C ASN A 241 7.81 19.07 8.56
N ARG A 242 6.47 19.12 8.64
CA ARG A 242 5.63 20.02 7.81
C ARG A 242 5.75 19.82 6.29
N GLY A 243 6.38 18.74 5.82
CA GLY A 243 6.41 18.38 4.41
C GLY A 243 7.70 18.74 3.67
N HIS A 244 8.75 19.12 4.40
CA HIS A 244 10.08 19.25 3.85
C HIS A 244 10.59 17.90 3.36
N LEU A 245 11.25 17.90 2.20
CA LEU A 245 11.76 16.68 1.60
C LEU A 245 13.25 16.59 1.86
N ILE A 246 13.66 15.51 2.50
CA ILE A 246 15.03 15.26 2.91
C ILE A 246 15.65 14.28 1.93
N LEU A 247 16.82 14.64 1.42
CA LEU A 247 17.72 13.75 0.68
C LEU A 247 18.95 13.50 1.54
N ALA A 248 19.30 12.24 1.79
CA ALA A 248 20.40 11.90 2.68
C ALA A 248 21.31 10.81 2.11
N ASN A 249 22.56 10.82 2.55
CA ASN A 249 23.53 9.75 2.33
C ASN A 249 24.60 9.78 3.42
N LYS A 250 24.76 8.67 4.15
CA LYS A 250 25.64 8.57 5.34
C LYS A 250 25.35 9.72 6.30
N ASN A 251 26.37 10.49 6.68
CA ASN A 251 26.24 11.62 7.59
C ASN A 251 25.87 12.95 6.90
N ARG A 252 25.44 12.96 5.63
CA ARG A 252 25.06 14.20 4.92
C ARG A 252 23.58 14.20 4.60
N PHE A 253 22.95 15.37 4.66
CA PHE A 253 21.59 15.56 4.16
C PHE A 253 21.36 16.95 3.57
N ALA A 254 20.29 17.05 2.79
CA ALA A 254 19.80 18.30 2.23
C ALA A 254 18.29 18.37 2.36
N ILE A 255 17.76 19.57 2.62
CA ILE A 255 16.34 19.88 2.40
C ILE A 255 16.22 20.27 0.94
N TYR A 256 15.38 19.56 0.19
CA TYR A 256 15.26 19.70 -1.26
C TYR A 256 13.85 20.15 -1.66
N ASP A 257 13.77 21.20 -2.49
CA ASP A 257 12.55 21.66 -3.12
C ASP A 257 12.51 21.20 -4.59
N PRO A 258 11.64 20.25 -4.96
CA PRO A 258 11.54 19.74 -6.32
C PRO A 258 10.80 20.68 -7.29
N TYR A 259 10.07 21.69 -6.81
CA TYR A 259 9.40 22.66 -7.67
C TYR A 259 10.41 23.65 -8.24
N TRP A 260 11.23 24.22 -7.36
CA TRP A 260 12.26 25.18 -7.74
C TRP A 260 13.58 24.52 -8.15
N ASN A 261 13.76 23.22 -7.89
CA ASN A 261 15.04 22.53 -8.03
C ASN A 261 16.13 23.26 -7.22
N LEU A 262 15.86 23.44 -5.92
CA LEU A 262 16.74 24.16 -5.00
C LEU A 262 16.97 23.33 -3.73
N ALA A 263 18.11 23.53 -3.10
CA ALA A 263 18.42 22.95 -1.81
C ALA A 263 18.77 24.08 -0.84
N PRO A 264 17.79 24.70 -0.15
CA PRO A 264 18.02 25.83 0.73
C PRO A 264 18.92 25.50 1.92
N PHE A 265 19.04 24.22 2.27
CA PHE A 265 19.86 23.77 3.38
C PHE A 265 20.56 22.46 3.04
N VAL A 266 21.87 22.42 3.29
CA VAL A 266 22.72 21.23 3.14
C VAL A 266 23.61 21.13 4.37
N SER A 267 23.62 19.97 5.02
CA SER A 267 24.45 19.70 6.19
C SER A 267 25.38 18.51 5.94
N LYS A 268 26.58 18.60 6.53
CA LYS A 268 27.58 17.52 6.57
C LYS A 268 27.47 16.63 7.80
N GLU A 269 26.55 16.95 8.71
CA GLU A 269 26.38 16.31 10.03
C GLU A 269 24.90 15.96 10.26
N ALA A 270 24.42 14.94 9.56
CA ALA A 270 23.07 14.41 9.70
C ALA A 270 22.81 13.87 11.11
N VAL A 271 23.82 13.36 11.81
CA VAL A 271 23.70 12.85 13.18
C VAL A 271 23.18 13.89 14.18
N ASN A 272 23.41 15.19 13.96
CA ASN A 272 22.91 16.25 14.85
C ASN A 272 21.40 16.45 14.71
N TYR A 273 20.82 16.01 13.59
CA TYR A 273 19.41 16.15 13.26
C TYR A 273 18.66 14.82 13.43
N PHE A 274 19.34 13.72 13.12
CA PHE A 274 18.82 12.35 13.23
C PHE A 274 19.70 11.53 14.17
N PRO A 275 19.82 11.92 15.45
CA PRO A 275 20.63 11.17 16.42
C PRO A 275 20.14 9.72 16.54
N ASN A 276 21.08 8.80 16.75
CA ASN A 276 20.84 7.37 16.92
C ASN A 276 20.15 6.68 15.72
N LEU A 277 20.14 7.33 14.56
CA LEU A 277 19.61 6.74 13.32
C LEU A 277 20.76 6.43 12.36
N ALA A 278 21.06 5.14 12.21
CA ALA A 278 22.09 4.64 11.29
C ALA A 278 21.62 4.73 9.83
N LEU A 279 21.56 5.96 9.29
CA LEU A 279 21.05 6.27 7.96
C LEU A 279 21.67 5.37 6.88
N GLU A 280 22.95 5.01 6.95
CA GLU A 280 23.61 4.15 5.97
C GLU A 280 23.00 2.73 5.83
N LYS A 281 22.24 2.26 6.81
CA LYS A 281 21.54 0.96 6.80
C LYS A 281 20.11 1.06 6.26
N LEU A 282 19.57 2.27 6.09
CA LEU A 282 18.17 2.50 5.74
C LEU A 282 17.98 2.72 4.24
N VAL A 283 16.74 2.56 3.79
CA VAL A 283 16.32 2.78 2.38
C VAL A 283 15.15 3.75 2.24
N GLY A 284 14.53 4.15 3.36
CA GLY A 284 13.43 5.11 3.37
C GLY A 284 12.42 4.84 4.47
N VAL A 285 11.31 5.57 4.39
CA VAL A 285 10.26 5.62 5.41
C VAL A 285 8.99 4.97 4.87
N LEU A 286 8.45 4.04 5.65
CA LEU A 286 7.20 3.33 5.38
C LEU A 286 5.99 4.13 5.81
N LYS A 287 6.09 4.79 6.96
CA LYS A 287 5.03 5.59 7.54
C LYS A 287 5.62 6.64 8.45
N TYR A 288 5.01 7.82 8.44
CA TYR A 288 5.35 8.95 9.27
C TYR A 288 4.10 9.39 10.03
N ASN A 289 4.23 9.62 11.35
CA ASN A 289 3.23 10.30 12.16
C ASN A 289 3.92 11.41 12.99
N LYS A 290 3.17 12.08 13.88
CA LYS A 290 3.71 13.22 14.64
C LYS A 290 4.82 12.81 15.62
N ASP A 291 4.78 11.58 16.13
CA ASP A 291 5.64 11.15 17.25
C ASP A 291 6.72 10.14 16.83
N SER A 292 6.58 9.53 15.65
CA SER A 292 7.41 8.41 15.24
C SER A 292 7.49 8.20 13.73
N MET A 293 8.53 7.48 13.33
CA MET A 293 8.78 7.09 11.94
C MET A 293 9.05 5.60 11.86
N LEU A 294 8.35 4.92 10.94
CA LEU A 294 8.66 3.55 10.57
C LEU A 294 9.65 3.54 9.41
N TRP A 295 10.87 3.12 9.68
CA TRP A 295 11.95 3.01 8.72
C TRP A 295 12.09 1.60 8.20
N MET A 296 12.60 1.46 6.97
CA MET A 296 12.99 0.18 6.40
C MET A 296 14.50 0.13 6.21
N THR A 297 15.12 -0.99 6.57
CA THR A 297 16.53 -1.28 6.29
C THR A 297 16.72 -1.89 4.90
N LYS A 298 17.97 -1.90 4.43
CA LYS A 298 18.36 -2.58 3.19
C LYS A 298 18.01 -4.06 3.17
N GLU A 299 18.15 -4.77 4.29
CA GLU A 299 17.78 -6.20 4.39
C GLU A 299 16.28 -6.43 4.60
N GLY A 300 15.47 -5.38 4.65
CA GLY A 300 14.04 -5.51 4.91
C GLY A 300 13.75 -5.74 6.39
N LYS A 301 14.33 -4.96 7.30
CA LYS A 301 13.86 -4.86 8.69
C LYS A 301 13.12 -3.55 8.89
N ILE A 302 12.12 -3.55 9.77
CA ILE A 302 11.35 -2.35 10.09
C ILE A 302 11.80 -1.80 11.44
N LEU A 303 12.17 -0.52 11.50
CA LEU A 303 12.58 0.14 12.73
C LEU A 303 11.57 1.23 13.09
N LEU A 304 11.13 1.24 14.35
CA LEU A 304 10.35 2.34 14.91
C LEU A 304 11.29 3.35 15.55
N TYR A 305 11.40 4.53 14.95
CA TYR A 305 12.15 5.66 15.48
C TYR A 305 11.21 6.64 16.18
N ASP A 306 11.45 6.91 17.46
CA ASP A 306 10.72 7.88 18.27
C ASP A 306 11.32 9.28 18.04
N LEU A 307 10.49 10.23 17.58
CA LEU A 307 10.91 11.60 17.25
C LEU A 307 11.14 12.48 18.47
N HIS A 308 10.55 12.15 19.62
CA HIS A 308 10.74 12.90 20.86
C HIS A 308 11.97 12.42 21.60
N LYS A 309 12.09 11.10 21.74
CA LYS A 309 13.21 10.45 22.45
C LYS A 309 14.44 10.27 21.58
N HIS A 310 14.34 10.55 20.28
CA HIS A 310 15.47 10.55 19.36
C HIS A 310 16.21 9.19 19.34
N LYS A 311 15.44 8.09 19.37
CA LYS A 311 15.98 6.73 19.47
C LYS A 311 15.12 5.69 18.76
N ILE A 312 15.75 4.58 18.41
CA ILE A 312 15.05 3.39 17.92
C ILE A 312 14.41 2.69 19.11
N GLY A 313 13.09 2.53 19.08
CA GLY A 313 12.34 1.86 20.14
C GLY A 313 12.19 0.36 19.89
N ILE A 314 11.81 -0.03 18.67
CA ILE A 314 11.50 -1.42 18.30
C ILE A 314 12.11 -1.72 16.95
N GLU A 315 12.72 -2.90 16.82
CA GLU A 315 13.16 -3.50 15.56
C GLU A 315 12.31 -4.75 15.27
N MET A 316 11.68 -4.78 14.09
CA MET A 316 10.83 -5.87 13.63
C MET A 316 11.45 -6.52 12.40
N PRO A 317 11.96 -7.76 12.49
CA PRO A 317 12.38 -8.48 11.29
C PRO A 317 11.15 -8.82 10.45
N ILE A 318 11.21 -8.59 9.14
CA ILE A 318 10.21 -9.12 8.21
C ILE A 318 10.87 -10.12 7.27
N ASN A 319 10.15 -11.17 6.91
CA ASN A 319 10.56 -12.00 5.79
C ASN A 319 10.23 -11.23 4.50
N LEU A 320 11.24 -10.60 3.91
CA LEU A 320 11.07 -9.73 2.74
C LEU A 320 10.37 -10.46 1.58
N SER A 321 10.75 -11.72 1.31
CA SER A 321 10.12 -12.52 0.24
C SER A 321 8.62 -12.73 0.46
N LYS A 322 8.21 -13.06 1.69
CA LYS A 322 6.80 -13.19 2.08
C LYS A 322 6.08 -11.84 2.07
N PHE A 323 6.78 -10.78 2.49
CA PHE A 323 6.22 -9.43 2.56
C PHE A 323 5.84 -8.89 1.17
N ILE A 324 6.66 -9.12 0.15
CA ILE A 324 6.40 -8.72 -1.24
C ILE A 324 5.77 -9.83 -2.10
N ALA A 325 5.48 -11.00 -1.51
CA ALA A 325 4.97 -12.20 -2.18
C ALA A 325 5.79 -12.61 -3.41
N CYS A 326 7.10 -12.57 -3.27
CA CYS A 326 7.98 -13.19 -4.23
C CYS A 326 8.05 -14.69 -3.95
N LEU A 327 7.74 -15.50 -4.97
CA LEU A 327 7.87 -16.95 -4.89
C LEU A 327 9.35 -17.31 -5.06
N LEU A 328 9.96 -17.86 -4.02
CA LEU A 328 11.25 -18.54 -4.16
C LEU A 328 11.00 -19.80 -4.99
N SER A 329 11.60 -19.88 -6.19
CA SER A 329 11.61 -21.14 -6.94
C SER A 329 12.40 -22.17 -6.13
N PRO A 330 11.89 -23.39 -5.87
CA PRO A 330 12.59 -24.39 -5.06
C PRO A 330 13.89 -24.96 -5.67
N ASN A 331 14.37 -24.44 -6.82
CA ASN A 331 15.55 -24.98 -7.51
C ASN A 331 16.77 -24.03 -7.49
N SER A 332 17.27 -23.68 -6.30
CA SER A 332 18.60 -23.06 -6.19
C SER A 332 19.53 -23.71 -5.17
N THR A 333 19.26 -24.96 -4.80
CA THR A 333 20.20 -25.81 -4.05
C THR A 333 20.35 -27.15 -4.75
N ILE A 334 21.10 -27.15 -5.85
CA ILE A 334 21.96 -28.29 -6.19
C ILE A 334 23.35 -27.68 -6.26
N GLY A 335 23.91 -27.41 -5.08
CA GLY A 335 25.35 -27.26 -4.95
C GLY A 335 25.93 -28.65 -5.16
N ASN A 336 26.73 -28.78 -6.21
CA ASN A 336 27.47 -29.99 -6.56
C ASN A 336 28.14 -30.59 -5.32
N PHE A 337 27.68 -31.77 -4.91
CA PHE A 337 28.52 -32.77 -4.29
C PHE A 337 28.96 -33.72 -5.41
N GLY A 338 30.27 -33.95 -5.51
CA GLY A 338 30.91 -34.85 -6.47
C GLY A 338 32.06 -34.12 -7.18
N LEU A 339 33.32 -34.54 -7.11
CA LEU A 339 33.96 -35.74 -6.55
C LEU A 339 35.32 -35.32 -5.98
#